data_AF-A0A3M1B7K4-F1
#
_entry.id   AF-A0A3M1B7K4-F1
#
_cell.length_a   1.000
_cell.length_b   1.000
_cell.length_c   1.000
_cell.angle_alpha   90.00
_cell.angle_beta   90.00
_cell.angle_gamma   90.00
#
_symmetry.space_group_name_H-M   'P 1'
#
loop_
_entity.id
_entity.type
_entity.pdbx_description
1 polymer ?
#
loop_
_entity_poly.entity_id
_entity_poly.type
_entity_poly.pdbx_seq_one_letter_code
_entity_poly.pdbx_strand_id
1 'polypeptide(L)'
;WAAIADWDAVSYGTTVRGTKALRWIDGTNERTGADIGPYPGTPSEEHDDGRYWSAALSCLYQDVGRDAVLEMLLESHFFLTPDSSDQAFEDAVDALILADENLNGGVNRQTIVSCAIGRNLIECLPPENPDFLHPAGGEVFAPGETVTIEWTAISDTATYAIDFNAACLPLLSDDLESGTENWQVSHDVGDEDWSLVTTDAHSPEHAWFAQDVSTITDQYLDFGPFLVPEGAWFGFHHRYALESSYDGGVIEISVDGAPFADAESRIRSNGYTHEISTEFENPIGGRRAFSGSSGGFVETVLDLSDLAGNEIVVRFRLATDSSVSAEGWYVDDIAVGTGSWQSVVEATEPGTSSLSWTLPRIQADAACFRIRATDQGCPAPDFTTSGLFAIMTDDGTDTDGDGVPDLFDNCPEVPNSDQADGDDDGVGDVCDNCPEVANSGQDNDDGDDYGDACDNCPDIFNNTQADGDGDGAGDACDNCLGISNPDQADTDGEGLGDACDNCPEVANDDQADGDDDGAGDACDNCPEVANDDQADGDDDGVGDTCDNCLEVPNPDQVDGDADGVGAACDTNDACAAISSITPALRKGSVRALALLSLLFSALFLRLRRRSGS
;
A
#
# COMPACT_ATOMS: atom_id res chain seq x y z
N TRP A 1 14.25 22.53 -37.21
CA TRP A 1 13.78 23.88 -37.63
C TRP A 1 13.02 23.89 -38.96
N ALA A 2 12.74 22.74 -39.57
CA ALA A 2 11.77 22.56 -40.66
C ALA A 2 10.58 21.68 -40.24
N ALA A 3 10.42 21.39 -38.94
CA ALA A 3 9.53 20.36 -38.40
C ALA A 3 8.38 20.92 -37.54
N ILE A 4 8.21 22.24 -37.50
CA ILE A 4 6.98 22.91 -37.00
C ILE A 4 6.02 23.17 -38.20
N ALA A 5 6.45 22.82 -39.42
CA ALA A 5 5.68 23.00 -40.64
C ALA A 5 4.70 21.85 -40.94
N ASP A 6 4.62 20.84 -40.05
CA ASP A 6 3.73 19.68 -40.17
C ASP A 6 2.78 19.55 -38.97
N TRP A 7 2.28 20.69 -38.43
CA TRP A 7 0.94 20.70 -37.78
C TRP A 7 -0.19 20.56 -38.81
N ASP A 8 0.14 20.11 -40.03
CA ASP A 8 -0.78 19.68 -41.08
C ASP A 8 -0.01 18.94 -42.20
N ALA A 9 -0.14 17.61 -42.27
CA ALA A 9 -0.11 16.90 -43.55
C ALA A 9 -0.71 15.48 -43.44
N VAL A 10 -2.04 15.34 -43.39
CA VAL A 10 -2.68 14.29 -44.21
C VAL A 10 -3.98 14.81 -44.82
N SER A 11 -3.91 15.11 -46.11
CA SER A 11 -5.08 15.18 -46.96
C SER A 11 -5.76 13.82 -47.00
N TYR A 12 -7.06 13.74 -46.72
CA TYR A 12 -7.92 12.76 -47.39
C TYR A 12 -8.89 13.49 -48.30
N GLY A 13 -8.41 13.65 -49.53
CA GLY A 13 -9.15 13.75 -50.78
C GLY A 13 -10.67 13.90 -50.70
N THR A 14 -11.10 15.12 -51.00
CA THR A 14 -12.40 15.47 -51.57
C THR A 14 -13.61 15.03 -50.75
N THR A 15 -14.09 15.90 -49.86
CA THR A 15 -15.44 16.56 -49.83
C THR A 15 -15.71 17.25 -48.49
N VAL A 16 -14.71 17.48 -47.63
CA VAL A 16 -14.92 18.02 -46.28
C VAL A 16 -14.62 19.53 -46.26
N ARG A 17 -15.59 20.34 -45.82
CA ARG A 17 -15.37 21.70 -45.27
C ARG A 17 -14.88 21.50 -43.84
N GLY A 18 -13.82 22.18 -43.40
CA GLY A 18 -13.41 22.19 -42.00
C GLY A 18 -11.95 21.86 -41.69
N THR A 19 -11.09 21.58 -42.67
CA THR A 19 -9.67 21.29 -42.37
C THR A 19 -8.85 22.59 -42.27
N LYS A 20 -8.48 22.96 -41.05
CA LYS A 20 -7.68 24.15 -40.68
C LYS A 20 -6.19 23.87 -40.93
N ALA A 21 -5.53 24.71 -41.75
CA ALA A 21 -4.12 24.58 -42.11
C ALA A 21 -3.32 25.86 -41.79
N LEU A 22 -2.09 25.70 -41.28
CA LEU A 22 -1.25 26.77 -40.76
C LEU A 22 -0.16 27.24 -41.76
N ARG A 23 -0.05 28.54 -42.07
CA ARG A 23 1.19 29.11 -42.66
C ARG A 23 1.51 30.57 -42.30
N TRP A 24 2.81 30.76 -42.01
CA TRP A 24 3.65 31.98 -41.97
C TRP A 24 3.63 32.83 -40.68
N ILE A 25 4.68 32.66 -39.86
CA ILE A 25 5.17 33.67 -38.93
C ILE A 25 5.90 34.73 -39.76
N ASP A 26 5.20 35.79 -40.19
CA ASP A 26 5.90 37.03 -40.50
C ASP A 26 6.23 37.71 -39.16
N GLY A 27 7.40 38.31 -39.04
CA GLY A 27 7.92 38.85 -37.77
C GLY A 27 7.19 40.11 -37.26
N THR A 28 5.88 40.21 -37.47
CA THR A 28 5.06 41.30 -36.96
C THR A 28 4.38 40.90 -35.65
N ASN A 29 4.44 41.82 -34.70
CA ASN A 29 3.99 41.65 -33.33
C ASN A 29 2.50 42.06 -33.26
N GLU A 30 1.62 41.33 -33.94
CA GLU A 30 0.16 41.59 -33.99
C GLU A 30 -0.53 40.91 -32.80
N ARG A 31 -1.34 41.66 -32.03
CA ARG A 31 -1.54 41.42 -30.59
C ARG A 31 -2.95 40.99 -30.19
N THR A 32 -3.98 41.16 -31.03
CA THR A 32 -5.36 40.73 -30.71
C THR A 32 -6.19 40.43 -31.97
N GLY A 33 -7.28 39.66 -31.86
CA GLY A 33 -8.27 39.47 -32.95
C GLY A 33 -8.96 40.76 -33.43
N ALA A 34 -8.83 41.87 -32.69
CA ALA A 34 -9.35 43.18 -33.07
C ALA A 34 -8.42 43.99 -34.00
N ASP A 35 -7.16 43.56 -34.19
CA ASP A 35 -6.20 44.22 -35.09
C ASP A 35 -6.48 43.92 -36.58
N ILE A 36 -7.40 42.99 -36.85
CA ILE A 36 -7.90 42.70 -38.19
C ILE A 36 -8.98 43.75 -38.51
N GLY A 37 -8.58 44.84 -39.16
CA GLY A 37 -9.52 45.87 -39.62
C GLY A 37 -10.68 45.27 -40.44
N PRO A 38 -11.85 45.93 -40.54
CA PRO A 38 -13.01 45.39 -41.23
C PRO A 38 -12.69 45.14 -42.70
N TYR A 39 -12.54 43.88 -43.09
CA TYR A 39 -12.44 43.49 -44.49
C TYR A 39 -13.84 43.51 -45.11
N PRO A 40 -14.02 44.09 -46.31
CA PRO A 40 -15.32 44.15 -46.96
C PRO A 40 -15.64 42.77 -47.56
N GLY A 41 -16.18 41.88 -46.73
CA GLY A 41 -16.58 40.53 -47.08
C GLY A 41 -16.88 39.73 -45.81
N THR A 42 -17.91 38.89 -45.84
CA THR A 42 -18.28 37.99 -44.76
C THR A 42 -17.08 37.16 -44.26
N PRO A 43 -16.91 36.94 -42.95
CA PRO A 43 -15.83 36.11 -42.43
C PRO A 43 -16.13 34.66 -42.83
N SER A 44 -15.37 34.12 -43.80
CA SER A 44 -15.69 32.81 -44.38
C SER A 44 -14.49 32.06 -44.94
N GLU A 45 -13.26 32.30 -44.46
CA GLU A 45 -12.10 31.50 -44.90
C GLU A 45 -11.30 30.91 -43.73
N GLU A 46 -10.96 29.62 -43.86
CA GLU A 46 -10.28 28.68 -42.95
C GLU A 46 -8.81 29.05 -42.65
N HIS A 47 -8.46 30.35 -42.63
CA HIS A 47 -7.07 30.84 -42.70
C HIS A 47 -6.58 31.65 -41.49
N ASP A 48 -7.42 31.90 -40.48
CA ASP A 48 -7.08 32.74 -39.32
C ASP A 48 -6.56 31.92 -38.11
N ASP A 49 -6.88 30.63 -38.03
CA ASP A 49 -6.65 29.74 -36.87
C ASP A 49 -5.17 29.54 -36.50
N GLY A 50 -4.32 29.55 -37.52
CA GLY A 50 -2.89 29.38 -37.35
C GLY A 50 -2.16 30.56 -36.71
N ARG A 51 -2.69 31.76 -36.89
CA ARG A 51 -2.13 32.96 -36.29
C ARG A 51 -2.35 32.96 -34.77
N TYR A 52 -3.44 32.38 -34.28
CA TYR A 52 -3.74 32.32 -32.84
C TYR A 52 -2.79 31.38 -32.08
N TRP A 53 -2.55 30.16 -32.59
CA TRP A 53 -1.61 29.20 -31.97
C TRP A 53 -0.16 29.68 -31.96
N SER A 54 0.30 30.29 -33.07
CA SER A 54 1.66 30.86 -33.14
C SER A 54 1.91 31.89 -32.04
N ALA A 55 0.86 32.58 -31.62
CA ALA A 55 0.89 33.61 -30.61
C ALA A 55 0.95 33.01 -29.18
N ALA A 56 0.14 31.99 -28.88
CA ALA A 56 0.16 31.28 -27.60
C ALA A 56 1.47 30.50 -27.39
N LEU A 57 1.99 29.85 -28.44
CA LEU A 57 3.29 29.18 -28.41
C LEU A 57 4.43 30.16 -28.15
N SER A 58 4.34 31.39 -28.68
CA SER A 58 5.34 32.42 -28.36
C SER A 58 5.30 32.86 -26.90
N CYS A 59 4.16 32.74 -26.22
CA CYS A 59 4.04 32.99 -24.78
C CYS A 59 4.70 31.84 -24.01
N LEU A 60 4.35 30.59 -24.34
CA LEU A 60 4.95 29.39 -23.74
C LEU A 60 6.47 29.35 -23.89
N TYR A 61 7.01 29.68 -25.07
CA TYR A 61 8.45 29.72 -25.30
C TYR A 61 9.19 30.75 -24.43
N GLN A 62 8.53 31.80 -23.95
CA GLN A 62 9.14 32.80 -23.08
C GLN A 62 9.28 32.28 -21.65
N ASP A 63 8.26 31.57 -21.16
CA ASP A 63 8.12 31.25 -19.75
C ASP A 63 8.58 29.82 -19.42
N VAL A 64 8.26 28.85 -20.27
CA VAL A 64 8.65 27.42 -20.11
C VAL A 64 10.00 27.13 -20.78
N GLY A 65 10.33 27.88 -21.82
CA GLY A 65 11.53 27.69 -22.61
C GLY A 65 11.32 26.80 -23.84
N ARG A 66 12.04 27.15 -24.90
CA ARG A 66 11.75 26.65 -26.25
C ARG A 66 11.86 25.14 -26.43
N ASP A 67 12.83 24.49 -25.79
CA ASP A 67 13.08 23.08 -26.01
C ASP A 67 12.05 22.21 -25.28
N ALA A 68 11.69 22.53 -24.03
CA ALA A 68 10.63 21.86 -23.27
C ALA A 68 9.27 21.97 -23.96
N VAL A 69 8.89 23.17 -24.42
CA VAL A 69 7.63 23.37 -25.17
C VAL A 69 7.60 22.58 -26.47
N LEU A 70 8.75 22.37 -27.13
CA LEU A 70 8.80 21.56 -28.34
C LEU A 70 8.63 20.07 -28.05
N GLU A 71 9.12 19.58 -26.91
CA GLU A 71 8.90 18.21 -26.47
C GLU A 71 7.43 17.99 -26.11
N MET A 72 6.82 18.89 -25.34
CA MET A 72 5.39 18.89 -25.03
C MET A 72 4.53 18.96 -26.30
N LEU A 73 4.91 19.80 -27.25
CA LEU A 73 4.22 19.87 -28.54
C LEU A 73 4.29 18.56 -29.32
N LEU A 74 5.41 17.84 -29.26
CA LEU A 74 5.52 16.55 -29.95
C LEU A 74 4.69 15.47 -29.26
N GLU A 75 4.69 15.45 -27.94
CA GLU A 75 3.91 14.49 -27.15
C GLU A 75 2.40 14.73 -27.29
N SER A 76 1.96 15.98 -27.24
CA SER A 76 0.54 16.35 -27.37
C SER A 76 -0.10 15.90 -28.69
N HIS A 77 0.68 15.67 -29.75
CA HIS A 77 0.13 15.13 -31.00
C HIS A 77 -0.42 13.73 -30.87
N PHE A 78 0.05 12.94 -29.90
CA PHE A 78 -0.46 11.59 -29.67
C PHE A 78 -1.82 11.59 -28.96
N PHE A 79 -2.26 12.73 -28.42
CA PHE A 79 -3.54 12.89 -27.72
C PHE A 79 -4.62 13.58 -28.57
N LEU A 80 -4.25 14.11 -29.73
CA LEU A 80 -5.18 14.82 -30.62
C LEU A 80 -5.84 13.86 -31.64
N THR A 81 -7.17 13.82 -31.65
CA THR A 81 -7.95 13.10 -32.67
C THR A 81 -8.27 14.03 -33.86
N PRO A 82 -8.25 13.51 -35.10
CA PRO A 82 -8.46 14.33 -36.28
C PRO A 82 -9.95 14.50 -36.59
N ASP A 83 -10.68 15.36 -35.87
CA ASP A 83 -11.95 15.86 -36.40
C ASP A 83 -12.31 17.29 -35.97
N SER A 84 -13.00 18.00 -36.87
CA SER A 84 -13.24 19.43 -36.79
C SER A 84 -14.54 19.77 -36.06
N SER A 85 -14.50 19.94 -34.74
CA SER A 85 -15.54 20.63 -33.97
C SER A 85 -15.19 22.10 -33.73
N ASP A 86 -16.16 22.92 -33.32
CA ASP A 86 -15.94 24.31 -32.89
C ASP A 86 -15.06 24.38 -31.59
N GLN A 87 -14.75 23.23 -30.98
CA GLN A 87 -13.98 23.04 -29.75
C GLN A 87 -12.48 22.72 -29.96
N ALA A 88 -12.00 22.66 -31.21
CA ALA A 88 -10.63 22.22 -31.56
C ALA A 88 -9.46 23.01 -30.91
N PHE A 89 -9.73 24.17 -30.30
CA PHE A 89 -8.74 24.90 -29.53
C PHE A 89 -8.63 24.42 -28.07
N GLU A 90 -9.74 23.98 -27.46
CA GLU A 90 -9.78 23.43 -26.11
C GLU A 90 -9.07 22.07 -26.09
N ASP A 91 -9.41 21.18 -27.03
CA ASP A 91 -8.79 19.85 -27.16
C ASP A 91 -7.26 19.91 -27.34
N ALA A 92 -6.77 20.93 -28.06
CA ALA A 92 -5.34 21.15 -28.26
C ALA A 92 -4.63 21.79 -27.06
N VAL A 93 -5.35 22.51 -26.20
CA VAL A 93 -4.81 22.93 -24.91
C VAL A 93 -4.77 21.73 -23.95
N ASP A 94 -5.81 20.91 -23.89
CA ASP A 94 -5.87 19.71 -23.06
C ASP A 94 -4.76 18.71 -23.42
N ALA A 95 -4.54 18.48 -24.72
CA ALA A 95 -3.45 17.64 -25.19
C ALA A 95 -2.07 18.19 -24.79
N LEU A 96 -1.89 19.50 -24.75
CA LEU A 96 -0.64 20.14 -24.29
C LEU A 96 -0.44 20.01 -22.78
N ILE A 97 -1.53 20.05 -22.02
CA ILE A 97 -1.52 19.84 -20.57
C ILE A 97 -1.16 18.39 -20.26
N LEU A 98 -1.79 17.42 -20.92
CA LEU A 98 -1.49 16.01 -20.75
C LEU A 98 -0.03 15.68 -21.14
N ALA A 99 0.48 16.33 -22.18
CA ALA A 99 1.89 16.23 -22.55
C ALA A 99 2.83 16.82 -21.49
N ASP A 100 2.42 17.88 -20.80
CA ASP A 100 3.19 18.45 -19.69
C ASP A 100 3.18 17.57 -18.45
N GLU A 101 2.04 16.96 -18.13
CA GLU A 101 1.91 15.95 -17.08
C GLU A 101 2.85 14.78 -17.33
N ASN A 102 2.83 14.22 -18.53
CA ASN A 102 3.66 13.06 -18.88
C ASN A 102 5.16 13.35 -18.92
N LEU A 103 5.56 14.53 -19.40
CA LEU A 103 6.98 14.86 -19.60
C LEU A 103 7.60 15.60 -18.42
N ASN A 104 6.81 16.44 -17.75
CA ASN A 104 7.30 17.41 -16.76
C ASN A 104 6.54 17.33 -15.43
N GLY A 105 5.58 16.41 -15.25
CA GLY A 105 4.78 16.30 -14.04
C GLY A 105 3.81 17.48 -13.84
N GLY A 106 3.38 18.14 -14.93
CA GLY A 106 2.33 19.17 -14.90
C GLY A 106 2.79 20.56 -14.46
N VAL A 107 4.08 20.74 -14.20
CA VAL A 107 4.66 21.99 -13.64
C VAL A 107 4.45 23.24 -14.52
N ASN A 108 4.17 23.07 -15.81
CA ASN A 108 3.97 24.17 -16.77
C ASN A 108 2.49 24.40 -17.10
N ARG A 109 1.56 23.60 -16.56
CA ARG A 109 0.12 23.68 -16.82
C ARG A 109 -0.43 25.10 -16.71
N GLN A 110 -0.18 25.80 -15.60
CA GLN A 110 -0.60 27.19 -15.40
C GLN A 110 -0.10 28.15 -16.50
N THR A 111 1.12 27.92 -17.00
CA THR A 111 1.70 28.72 -18.09
C THR A 111 1.00 28.40 -19.42
N ILE A 112 0.72 27.12 -19.69
CA ILE A 112 -0.06 26.68 -20.88
C ILE A 112 -1.43 27.34 -20.89
N VAL A 113 -2.15 27.26 -19.78
CA VAL A 113 -3.49 27.82 -19.59
C VAL A 113 -3.48 29.34 -19.76
N SER A 114 -2.60 30.05 -19.05
CA SER A 114 -2.55 31.53 -19.09
C SER A 114 -2.19 32.05 -20.47
N CYS A 115 -1.30 31.36 -21.19
CA CYS A 115 -0.97 31.67 -22.57
C CYS A 115 -2.14 31.42 -23.54
N ALA A 116 -2.96 30.41 -23.28
CA ALA A 116 -4.14 30.09 -24.10
C ALA A 116 -5.31 31.06 -23.85
N ILE A 117 -5.65 31.33 -22.59
CA ILE A 117 -6.67 32.32 -22.19
C ILE A 117 -6.28 33.72 -22.67
N GLY A 118 -5.03 34.13 -22.43
CA GLY A 118 -4.52 35.44 -22.84
C GLY A 118 -4.58 35.69 -24.35
N ARG A 119 -4.93 34.67 -25.15
CA ARG A 119 -5.09 34.72 -26.60
C ARG A 119 -6.47 34.26 -27.09
N ASN A 120 -7.45 34.09 -26.19
CA ASN A 120 -8.80 33.61 -26.49
C ASN A 120 -8.80 32.28 -27.27
N LEU A 121 -7.84 31.38 -26.98
CA LEU A 121 -7.90 30.01 -27.49
C LEU A 121 -8.96 29.19 -26.74
N ILE A 122 -9.10 29.47 -25.45
CA ILE A 122 -10.09 28.89 -24.55
C ILE A 122 -10.73 30.04 -23.78
N GLU A 123 -12.03 29.95 -23.47
CA GLU A 123 -12.69 30.95 -22.61
C GLU A 123 -12.22 30.80 -21.15
N CYS A 124 -12.00 29.56 -20.73
CA CYS A 124 -11.45 29.13 -19.45
C CYS A 124 -11.14 27.64 -19.52
N LEU A 125 -10.21 27.14 -18.70
CA LEU A 125 -10.21 25.71 -18.34
C LEU A 125 -11.03 25.55 -17.05
N PRO A 126 -11.53 24.33 -16.73
CA PRO A 126 -11.80 23.98 -15.34
C PRO A 126 -10.50 24.31 -14.57
N PRO A 127 -10.47 25.38 -13.77
CA PRO A 127 -9.29 25.75 -13.04
C PRO A 127 -8.98 24.60 -12.10
N GLU A 128 -7.69 24.32 -12.01
CA GLU A 128 -7.17 23.63 -10.87
C GLU A 128 -7.70 24.27 -9.61
N ASN A 129 -8.20 23.40 -8.77
CA ASN A 129 -8.26 23.60 -7.36
C ASN A 129 -6.90 24.14 -6.85
N PRO A 130 -6.82 25.27 -6.13
CA PRO A 130 -5.56 25.70 -5.52
C PRO A 130 -4.99 24.57 -4.66
N ASP A 131 -3.73 24.17 -4.91
CA ASP A 131 -3.04 23.16 -4.10
C ASP A 131 -2.82 23.70 -2.70
N PHE A 132 -3.27 22.95 -1.69
CA PHE A 132 -2.89 23.21 -0.31
C PHE A 132 -1.41 22.88 -0.12
N LEU A 133 -0.64 23.87 0.32
CA LEU A 133 0.78 23.70 0.67
C LEU A 133 0.94 23.39 2.15
N HIS A 134 0.05 23.94 2.97
CA HIS A 134 0.03 23.74 4.41
C HIS A 134 -1.34 24.14 4.97
N PRO A 135 -1.84 23.47 6.02
CA PRO A 135 -1.35 22.18 6.54
C PRO A 135 -1.48 21.02 5.50
N ALA A 136 -0.72 19.94 5.64
CA ALA A 136 -0.67 18.83 4.69
C ALA A 136 -1.69 17.71 4.99
N GLY A 137 -2.42 17.80 6.10
CA GLY A 137 -3.37 16.79 6.56
C GLY A 137 -2.76 15.92 7.68
N GLY A 138 -3.59 15.52 8.65
CA GLY A 138 -3.14 14.78 9.84
C GLY A 138 -2.50 15.63 10.94
N GLU A 139 -2.25 16.93 10.73
CA GLU A 139 -1.71 17.79 11.78
C GLU A 139 -2.76 18.09 12.87
N VAL A 140 -2.37 17.85 14.11
CA VAL A 140 -3.16 18.16 15.31
C VAL A 140 -2.87 19.60 15.75
N PHE A 141 -3.93 20.39 15.94
CA PHE A 141 -3.83 21.76 16.41
C PHE A 141 -4.51 21.96 17.76
N ALA A 142 -3.83 22.64 18.68
CA ALA A 142 -4.39 22.91 20.00
C ALA A 142 -5.53 23.95 19.92
N PRO A 143 -6.59 23.83 20.75
CA PRO A 143 -7.69 24.79 20.73
C PRO A 143 -7.23 26.24 21.00
N GLY A 144 -7.49 27.14 20.05
CA GLY A 144 -7.11 28.56 20.12
C GLY A 144 -5.74 28.90 19.54
N GLU A 145 -5.06 27.92 18.94
CA GLU A 145 -3.87 28.16 18.13
C GLU A 145 -4.22 28.95 16.85
N THR A 146 -3.27 29.75 16.37
CA THR A 146 -3.41 30.43 15.07
C THR A 146 -2.79 29.58 14.00
N VAL A 147 -3.63 29.02 13.15
CA VAL A 147 -3.21 28.20 12.00
C VAL A 147 -2.98 29.12 10.82
N THR A 148 -1.91 28.86 10.07
CA THR A 148 -1.70 29.49 8.76
C THR A 148 -1.94 28.46 7.69
N ILE A 149 -2.94 28.76 6.86
CA ILE A 149 -3.31 28.00 5.68
C ILE A 149 -2.56 28.64 4.50
N GLU A 150 -1.84 27.84 3.73
CA GLU A 150 -1.06 28.26 2.57
C GLU A 150 -1.49 27.45 1.35
N TRP A 151 -1.60 28.12 0.20
CA TRP A 151 -1.99 27.49 -1.05
C TRP A 151 -1.30 28.10 -2.26
N THR A 152 -1.25 27.37 -3.37
CA THR A 152 -0.77 27.90 -4.64
C THR A 152 -1.85 28.75 -5.30
N ALA A 153 -1.55 30.02 -5.57
CA ALA A 153 -2.50 30.90 -6.24
C ALA A 153 -2.65 30.51 -7.73
N ILE A 154 -3.89 30.28 -8.16
CA ILE A 154 -4.23 29.88 -9.53
C ILE A 154 -4.00 31.01 -10.56
N SER A 155 -4.09 32.27 -10.12
CA SER A 155 -3.71 33.44 -10.91
C SER A 155 -3.50 34.68 -10.02
N ASP A 156 -2.82 35.70 -10.55
CA ASP A 156 -2.65 37.01 -9.89
C ASP A 156 -3.98 37.78 -9.75
N THR A 157 -5.02 37.39 -10.50
CA THR A 157 -6.34 38.03 -10.49
C THR A 157 -7.39 37.26 -9.71
N ALA A 158 -7.10 36.01 -9.35
CA ALA A 158 -8.00 35.16 -8.59
C ALA A 158 -8.20 35.65 -7.16
N THR A 159 -9.46 35.64 -6.73
CA THR A 159 -9.89 35.83 -5.34
C THR A 159 -10.31 34.49 -4.76
N TYR A 160 -10.17 34.31 -3.44
CA TYR A 160 -10.48 33.05 -2.78
C TYR A 160 -11.54 33.24 -1.70
N ALA A 161 -12.57 32.40 -1.69
CA ALA A 161 -13.41 32.19 -0.52
C ALA A 161 -12.87 30.99 0.27
N ILE A 162 -12.96 31.05 1.59
CA ILE A 162 -12.51 29.97 2.48
C ILE A 162 -13.71 29.59 3.31
N ASP A 163 -14.11 28.32 3.22
CA ASP A 163 -15.19 27.78 4.03
C ASP A 163 -14.62 26.78 5.03
N PHE A 164 -15.28 26.70 6.19
CA PHE A 164 -14.94 25.85 7.32
C PHE A 164 -16.09 24.89 7.59
N ASN A 165 -15.78 23.63 7.84
CA ASN A 165 -16.72 22.63 8.31
C ASN A 165 -16.20 21.98 9.59
N ALA A 166 -16.92 22.19 10.69
CA ALA A 166 -16.57 21.69 12.01
C ALA A 166 -16.82 20.18 12.21
N ALA A 167 -17.36 19.46 11.23
CA ALA A 167 -17.71 18.04 11.35
C ALA A 167 -17.44 17.30 10.03
N CYS A 168 -16.18 17.35 9.58
CA CYS A 168 -15.84 16.93 8.22
C CYS A 168 -15.25 15.52 8.09
N LEU A 169 -15.00 14.81 9.19
CA LEU A 169 -14.61 13.40 9.06
C LEU A 169 -15.71 12.67 8.30
N PRO A 170 -15.35 11.85 7.30
CA PRO A 170 -16.33 11.03 6.63
C PRO A 170 -16.94 10.07 7.67
N LEU A 171 -18.28 10.06 7.75
CA LEU A 171 -19.02 9.03 8.46
C LEU A 171 -18.95 7.68 7.73
N LEU A 172 -18.67 7.72 6.44
CA LEU A 172 -18.44 6.57 5.58
C LEU A 172 -17.33 6.96 4.61
N SER A 173 -16.26 6.16 4.56
CA SER A 173 -15.23 6.28 3.53
C SER A 173 -14.92 4.90 2.93
N ASP A 174 -14.50 4.91 1.68
CA ASP A 174 -14.05 3.73 0.95
C ASP A 174 -12.91 4.16 0.03
N ASP A 175 -11.69 3.77 0.39
CA ASP A 175 -10.43 3.98 -0.33
C ASP A 175 -10.11 2.80 -1.26
N LEU A 176 -11.05 1.86 -1.45
CA LEU A 176 -10.95 0.70 -2.33
C LEU A 176 -9.90 -0.36 -1.94
N GLU A 177 -9.18 -0.18 -0.83
CA GLU A 177 -8.16 -1.12 -0.36
C GLU A 177 -8.71 -2.29 0.45
N SER A 178 -9.90 -2.09 1.02
CA SER A 178 -10.56 -3.08 1.89
C SER A 178 -11.51 -4.02 1.14
N GLY A 179 -11.49 -3.99 -0.19
CA GLY A 179 -12.32 -4.81 -1.08
C GLY A 179 -13.53 -4.08 -1.66
N THR A 180 -14.40 -4.82 -2.36
CA THR A 180 -15.46 -4.24 -3.22
C THR A 180 -16.88 -4.51 -2.72
N GLU A 181 -17.06 -4.80 -1.43
CA GLU A 181 -18.36 -5.25 -0.88
C GLU A 181 -19.49 -4.22 -1.00
N ASN A 182 -19.15 -2.93 -1.04
CA ASN A 182 -20.10 -1.82 -1.19
C ASN A 182 -20.42 -1.47 -2.64
N TRP A 183 -19.87 -2.23 -3.59
CA TRP A 183 -19.86 -1.88 -5.01
C TRP A 183 -20.57 -2.92 -5.86
N GLN A 184 -21.34 -2.46 -6.83
CA GLN A 184 -21.99 -3.31 -7.80
C GLN A 184 -21.71 -2.81 -9.22
N VAL A 185 -21.08 -3.68 -10.03
CA VAL A 185 -20.83 -3.45 -11.45
C VAL A 185 -21.96 -4.04 -12.29
N SER A 186 -22.39 -3.31 -13.31
CA SER A 186 -23.33 -3.78 -14.33
C SER A 186 -23.25 -2.96 -15.61
N HIS A 187 -23.88 -3.41 -16.69
CA HIS A 187 -24.04 -2.65 -17.93
C HIS A 187 -25.41 -2.93 -18.57
N ASP A 188 -25.88 -2.02 -19.40
CA ASP A 188 -27.07 -2.20 -20.25
C ASP A 188 -26.72 -2.44 -21.74
N VAL A 189 -25.58 -1.91 -22.20
CA VAL A 189 -25.11 -2.02 -23.58
C VAL A 189 -23.60 -2.28 -23.60
N GLY A 190 -23.17 -3.15 -24.52
CA GLY A 190 -21.78 -3.60 -24.62
C GLY A 190 -21.48 -4.81 -23.73
N ASP A 191 -20.22 -5.24 -23.73
CA ASP A 191 -19.68 -6.27 -22.81
C ASP A 191 -18.58 -5.68 -21.89
N GLU A 192 -18.38 -4.35 -21.92
CA GLU A 192 -17.42 -3.64 -21.08
C GLU A 192 -18.02 -3.39 -19.69
N ASP A 193 -17.19 -3.52 -18.66
CA ASP A 193 -17.56 -3.38 -17.26
C ASP A 193 -16.48 -2.59 -16.51
N TRP A 194 -16.89 -1.88 -15.45
CA TRP A 194 -15.94 -1.29 -14.50
C TRP A 194 -15.09 -2.39 -13.85
N SER A 195 -13.80 -2.13 -13.68
CA SER A 195 -12.85 -3.08 -13.10
C SER A 195 -11.94 -2.40 -12.10
N LEU A 196 -11.54 -3.13 -11.06
CA LEU A 196 -10.55 -2.64 -10.10
C LEU A 196 -9.16 -2.73 -10.74
N VAL A 197 -8.40 -1.63 -10.71
CA VAL A 197 -7.07 -1.52 -11.32
C VAL A 197 -6.06 -0.96 -10.33
N THR A 198 -4.79 -1.22 -10.60
CA THR A 198 -3.63 -0.63 -9.90
C THR A 198 -2.73 0.17 -10.84
N THR A 199 -3.22 0.47 -12.04
CA THR A 199 -2.46 1.19 -13.08
C THR A 199 -2.40 2.68 -12.80
N ASP A 200 -3.42 3.20 -12.12
CA ASP A 200 -3.50 4.56 -11.64
C ASP A 200 -4.52 4.60 -10.50
N ALA A 201 -4.20 5.32 -9.43
CA ALA A 201 -5.02 5.45 -8.22
C ALA A 201 -4.69 6.78 -7.53
N HIS A 202 -5.67 7.36 -6.86
CA HIS A 202 -5.46 8.55 -6.03
C HIS A 202 -4.87 8.16 -4.69
N SER A 203 -5.39 7.10 -4.04
CA SER A 203 -4.76 6.55 -2.84
C SER A 203 -5.22 5.13 -2.50
N PRO A 204 -4.35 4.29 -1.93
CA PRO A 204 -2.93 4.11 -2.22
C PRO A 204 -2.67 3.25 -3.48
N GLU A 205 -3.33 2.11 -3.68
CA GLU A 205 -3.00 1.15 -4.74
C GLU A 205 -4.14 0.88 -5.72
N HIS A 206 -5.41 1.01 -5.32
CA HIS A 206 -6.56 0.58 -6.12
C HIS A 206 -7.46 1.74 -6.54
N ALA A 207 -7.96 1.68 -7.78
CA ALA A 207 -9.06 2.53 -8.25
C ALA A 207 -10.04 1.73 -9.10
N TRP A 208 -11.29 2.19 -9.18
CA TRP A 208 -12.24 1.70 -10.18
C TRP A 208 -11.96 2.33 -11.53
N PHE A 209 -11.92 1.54 -12.59
CA PHE A 209 -11.68 2.03 -13.95
C PHE A 209 -12.71 1.45 -14.94
N ALA A 210 -13.29 2.33 -15.75
CA ALA A 210 -14.04 1.97 -16.94
C ALA A 210 -13.34 2.50 -18.20
N GLN A 211 -13.17 1.61 -19.19
CA GLN A 211 -12.50 1.93 -20.43
C GLN A 211 -13.40 2.74 -21.37
N ASP A 212 -12.83 3.75 -22.01
CA ASP A 212 -13.43 4.42 -23.16
C ASP A 212 -13.14 3.66 -24.47
N VAL A 213 -14.18 3.27 -25.20
CA VAL A 213 -14.08 2.35 -26.35
C VAL A 213 -14.85 2.87 -27.56
N SER A 214 -14.35 2.55 -28.75
CA SER A 214 -14.94 2.92 -30.05
C SER A 214 -16.18 2.13 -30.47
N THR A 215 -16.96 1.70 -29.49
CA THR A 215 -18.22 0.99 -29.68
C THR A 215 -19.19 1.39 -28.59
N ILE A 216 -20.48 1.38 -28.90
CA ILE A 216 -21.51 1.86 -27.97
C ILE A 216 -21.52 0.99 -26.70
N THR A 217 -21.27 1.61 -25.55
CA THR A 217 -21.39 0.98 -24.23
C THR A 217 -22.21 1.83 -23.27
N ASP A 218 -22.79 1.19 -22.25
CA ASP A 218 -23.51 1.85 -21.16
C ASP A 218 -23.22 1.10 -19.86
N GLN A 219 -22.18 1.55 -19.16
CA GLN A 219 -21.52 0.88 -18.04
C GLN A 219 -21.88 1.57 -16.72
N TYR A 220 -22.13 0.80 -15.66
CA TYR A 220 -22.57 1.28 -14.36
C TYR A 220 -21.70 0.72 -13.23
N LEU A 221 -21.36 1.61 -12.30
CA LEU A 221 -20.76 1.29 -11.02
C LEU A 221 -21.61 1.94 -9.93
N ASP A 222 -22.25 1.10 -9.12
CA ASP A 222 -23.14 1.54 -8.04
C ASP A 222 -22.43 1.42 -6.68
N PHE A 223 -22.46 2.48 -5.90
CA PHE A 223 -21.97 2.55 -4.52
C PHE A 223 -23.13 2.66 -3.51
N GLY A 224 -23.08 1.83 -2.48
CA GLY A 224 -24.08 1.77 -1.40
C GLY A 224 -24.92 0.48 -1.43
N PRO A 225 -26.13 0.46 -0.84
CA PRO A 225 -26.88 1.61 -0.32
C PRO A 225 -26.37 2.15 1.02
N PHE A 226 -26.62 3.43 1.30
CA PHE A 226 -26.39 4.02 2.63
C PHE A 226 -27.47 5.05 3.01
N LEU A 227 -27.68 5.24 4.32
CA LEU A 227 -28.62 6.23 4.86
C LEU A 227 -27.96 7.62 4.88
N VAL A 228 -28.61 8.63 4.30
CA VAL A 228 -28.08 9.99 4.23
C VAL A 228 -28.26 10.71 5.59
N PRO A 229 -27.16 11.15 6.24
CA PRO A 229 -27.22 11.94 7.47
C PRO A 229 -27.77 13.36 7.25
N GLU A 230 -28.09 14.07 8.35
CA GLU A 230 -28.46 15.49 8.26
C GLU A 230 -27.25 16.35 7.86
N GLY A 231 -27.42 17.21 6.85
CA GLY A 231 -26.34 18.08 6.34
C GLY A 231 -25.23 17.33 5.61
N ALA A 232 -25.55 16.19 5.00
CA ALA A 232 -24.58 15.34 4.34
C ALA A 232 -24.05 15.90 3.02
N TRP A 233 -22.79 15.57 2.74
CA TRP A 233 -22.14 15.74 1.45
C TRP A 233 -21.53 14.41 1.00
N PHE A 234 -21.34 14.25 -0.31
CA PHE A 234 -20.71 13.08 -0.92
C PHE A 234 -19.56 13.55 -1.81
N GLY A 235 -18.34 13.13 -1.51
CA GLY A 235 -17.14 13.43 -2.26
C GLY A 235 -16.57 12.15 -2.88
N PHE A 236 -15.92 12.32 -4.03
CA PHE A 236 -15.13 11.27 -4.66
C PHE A 236 -14.00 11.89 -5.47
N HIS A 237 -12.86 11.19 -5.53
CA HIS A 237 -11.77 11.53 -6.44
C HIS A 237 -11.96 10.79 -7.75
N HIS A 238 -11.72 11.48 -8.85
CA HIS A 238 -11.79 10.84 -10.16
C HIS A 238 -10.86 11.48 -11.17
N ARG A 239 -10.39 10.69 -12.13
CA ARG A 239 -9.66 11.14 -13.30
C ARG A 239 -10.36 10.62 -14.55
N TYR A 240 -10.60 11.48 -15.52
CA TYR A 240 -11.21 11.04 -16.78
C TYR A 240 -10.44 11.61 -17.98
N ALA A 241 -10.32 10.79 -19.01
CA ALA A 241 -9.81 11.16 -20.33
C ALA A 241 -10.66 10.42 -21.36
N LEU A 242 -11.72 11.09 -21.81
CA LEU A 242 -12.80 10.59 -22.67
C LEU A 242 -12.84 11.34 -24.00
N GLU A 243 -13.48 10.79 -25.02
CA GLU A 243 -13.74 11.55 -26.26
C GLU A 243 -14.59 12.80 -25.96
N SER A 244 -13.98 13.97 -26.17
CA SER A 244 -14.56 15.28 -25.86
C SER A 244 -15.90 15.49 -26.57
N SER A 245 -16.96 15.72 -25.80
CA SER A 245 -18.35 15.93 -26.25
C SER A 245 -19.01 14.75 -26.96
N TYR A 246 -18.40 13.57 -26.99
CA TYR A 246 -18.97 12.37 -27.64
C TYR A 246 -19.14 11.21 -26.67
N ASP A 247 -18.17 11.04 -25.76
CA ASP A 247 -18.21 10.08 -24.67
C ASP A 247 -18.28 10.80 -23.33
N GLY A 248 -18.96 10.20 -22.35
CA GLY A 248 -19.19 10.90 -21.10
C GLY A 248 -19.60 10.08 -19.91
N GLY A 249 -19.19 10.60 -18.74
CA GLY A 249 -19.51 10.11 -17.42
C GLY A 249 -20.57 10.96 -16.72
N VAL A 250 -21.59 10.34 -16.10
CA VAL A 250 -22.58 11.04 -15.27
C VAL A 250 -22.73 10.38 -13.91
N ILE A 251 -23.13 11.18 -12.92
CA ILE A 251 -23.53 10.71 -11.60
C ILE A 251 -25.06 10.67 -11.54
N GLU A 252 -25.60 9.54 -11.11
CA GLU A 252 -27.03 9.36 -10.91
C GLU A 252 -27.30 8.87 -9.49
N ILE A 253 -28.43 9.27 -8.90
CA ILE A 253 -28.82 8.86 -7.55
C ILE A 253 -30.18 8.18 -7.58
N SER A 254 -30.26 7.01 -6.94
CA SER A 254 -31.51 6.34 -6.59
C SER A 254 -31.84 6.65 -5.12
N VAL A 255 -33.08 7.06 -4.85
CA VAL A 255 -33.56 7.38 -3.50
C VAL A 255 -34.67 6.41 -3.12
N ASP A 256 -34.50 5.68 -2.01
CA ASP A 256 -35.41 4.65 -1.49
C ASP A 256 -35.82 3.63 -2.57
N GLY A 257 -34.89 3.26 -3.45
CA GLY A 257 -35.11 2.31 -4.56
C GLY A 257 -35.91 2.87 -5.74
N ALA A 258 -36.07 4.19 -5.85
CA ALA A 258 -36.61 4.83 -7.05
C ALA A 258 -35.68 4.66 -8.27
N PRO A 259 -36.18 4.90 -9.50
CA PRO A 259 -35.30 4.95 -10.67
C PRO A 259 -34.20 6.01 -10.50
N PHE A 260 -32.99 5.70 -10.98
CA PHE A 260 -31.86 6.62 -10.99
C PHE A 260 -32.19 7.93 -11.71
N ALA A 261 -31.79 9.05 -11.10
CA ALA A 261 -31.96 10.40 -11.63
C ALA A 261 -30.62 11.14 -11.62
N ASP A 262 -30.41 12.01 -12.61
CA ASP A 262 -29.18 12.79 -12.76
C ASP A 262 -28.90 13.67 -11.53
N ALA A 263 -27.65 13.66 -11.06
CA ALA A 263 -27.20 14.39 -9.90
C ALA A 263 -26.54 15.75 -10.20
N GLU A 264 -26.52 16.24 -11.45
CA GLU A 264 -25.86 17.51 -11.86
C GLU A 264 -26.21 18.67 -10.91
N SER A 265 -27.50 18.82 -10.60
CA SER A 265 -28.00 19.90 -9.74
C SER A 265 -27.47 19.87 -8.30
N ARG A 266 -26.87 18.75 -7.88
CA ARG A 266 -26.29 18.52 -6.55
C ARG A 266 -24.80 18.78 -6.52
N ILE A 267 -24.13 18.76 -7.67
CA ILE A 267 -22.70 18.99 -7.76
C ILE A 267 -22.39 20.42 -7.31
N ARG A 268 -21.36 20.57 -6.49
CA ARG A 268 -20.89 21.83 -5.92
C ARG A 268 -19.47 22.17 -6.35
N SER A 269 -18.73 21.21 -6.88
CA SER A 269 -17.36 21.37 -7.38
C SER A 269 -17.08 20.37 -8.48
N ASN A 270 -16.17 20.74 -9.41
CA ASN A 270 -15.69 19.88 -10.49
C ASN A 270 -16.83 19.08 -11.14
N GLY A 271 -17.82 19.79 -11.69
CA GLY A 271 -19.02 19.18 -12.29
C GLY A 271 -18.89 18.94 -13.78
N TYR A 272 -20.00 18.58 -14.42
CA TYR A 272 -20.03 18.22 -15.83
C TYR A 272 -19.47 19.33 -16.74
N THR A 273 -18.61 18.92 -17.66
CA THR A 273 -17.82 19.82 -18.51
C THR A 273 -18.49 20.09 -19.86
N HIS A 274 -19.05 19.07 -20.50
CA HIS A 274 -19.58 19.18 -21.87
C HIS A 274 -21.00 18.63 -22.00
N GLU A 275 -21.71 19.04 -23.05
CA GLU A 275 -22.93 18.38 -23.52
C GLU A 275 -22.54 17.27 -24.51
N ILE A 276 -23.01 16.06 -24.28
CA ILE A 276 -22.71 14.91 -25.15
C ILE A 276 -23.52 15.01 -26.44
N SER A 277 -22.86 14.76 -27.55
CA SER A 277 -23.44 14.78 -28.88
C SER A 277 -24.59 13.78 -28.99
N THR A 278 -25.63 14.17 -29.73
CA THR A 278 -26.70 13.23 -30.13
C THR A 278 -26.34 12.44 -31.40
N GLU A 279 -25.19 12.75 -32.01
CA GLU A 279 -24.64 11.99 -33.12
C GLU A 279 -23.91 10.74 -32.57
N PHE A 280 -23.64 9.76 -33.44
CA PHE A 280 -22.87 8.53 -33.09
C PHE A 280 -23.44 7.62 -31.99
N GLU A 281 -24.70 7.85 -31.61
CA GLU A 281 -25.55 6.91 -30.84
C GLU A 281 -25.14 6.71 -29.37
N ASN A 282 -24.41 7.68 -28.77
CA ASN A 282 -24.11 7.63 -27.34
C ASN A 282 -25.41 7.56 -26.48
N PRO A 283 -25.54 6.59 -25.54
CA PRO A 283 -26.71 6.41 -24.69
C PRO A 283 -27.12 7.62 -23.83
N ILE A 284 -26.19 8.54 -23.55
CA ILE A 284 -26.44 9.78 -22.80
C ILE A 284 -26.44 11.05 -23.68
N GLY A 285 -26.53 10.89 -25.01
CA GLY A 285 -26.56 12.02 -25.95
C GLY A 285 -27.60 13.09 -25.60
N GLY A 286 -27.17 14.34 -25.61
CA GLY A 286 -27.94 15.53 -25.24
C GLY A 286 -27.95 15.84 -23.73
N ARG A 287 -27.23 15.08 -22.91
CA ARG A 287 -27.01 15.38 -21.49
C ARG A 287 -25.66 16.07 -21.30
N ARG A 288 -25.56 16.88 -20.24
CA ARG A 288 -24.25 17.28 -19.74
C ARG A 288 -23.60 16.11 -19.00
N ALA A 289 -22.28 15.98 -19.14
CA ALA A 289 -21.49 14.91 -18.55
C ALA A 289 -20.04 15.38 -18.30
N PHE A 290 -19.30 14.61 -17.49
CA PHE A 290 -17.84 14.62 -17.53
C PHE A 290 -17.40 14.10 -18.89
N SER A 291 -16.66 14.91 -19.64
CA SER A 291 -16.17 14.58 -20.97
C SER A 291 -14.92 15.40 -21.28
N GLY A 292 -14.09 14.93 -22.20
CA GLY A 292 -12.74 15.45 -22.40
C GLY A 292 -11.79 14.94 -21.33
N SER A 293 -10.81 15.76 -20.92
CA SER A 293 -9.81 15.40 -19.90
C SER A 293 -9.95 16.22 -18.62
N SER A 294 -9.74 15.58 -17.47
CA SER A 294 -9.59 16.27 -16.18
C SER A 294 -8.15 16.76 -15.92
N GLY A 295 -7.15 16.25 -16.64
CA GLY A 295 -5.73 16.57 -16.40
C GLY A 295 -5.21 16.09 -15.04
N GLY A 296 -5.65 14.90 -14.60
CA GLY A 296 -5.33 14.33 -13.29
C GLY A 296 -6.55 14.04 -12.43
N PHE A 297 -6.33 13.56 -11.21
CA PHE A 297 -7.39 13.34 -10.24
C PHE A 297 -7.93 14.68 -9.74
N VAL A 298 -9.25 14.82 -9.78
CA VAL A 298 -10.00 15.96 -9.23
C VAL A 298 -11.03 15.44 -8.22
N GLU A 299 -11.40 16.28 -7.25
CA GLU A 299 -12.45 15.95 -6.28
C GLU A 299 -13.80 16.55 -6.72
N THR A 300 -14.82 15.72 -6.90
CA THR A 300 -16.19 16.18 -7.12
C THR A 300 -17.01 16.01 -5.85
N VAL A 301 -17.65 17.09 -5.40
CA VAL A 301 -18.50 17.08 -4.20
C VAL A 301 -19.96 17.35 -4.55
N LEU A 302 -20.84 16.50 -4.03
CA LEU A 302 -22.29 16.63 -4.11
C LEU A 302 -22.88 17.04 -2.76
N ASP A 303 -23.85 17.94 -2.79
CA ASP A 303 -24.68 18.29 -1.64
C ASP A 303 -25.89 17.35 -1.57
N LEU A 304 -25.94 16.56 -0.49
CA LEU A 304 -27.00 15.59 -0.21
C LEU A 304 -27.93 16.05 0.93
N SER A 305 -27.79 17.30 1.40
CA SER A 305 -28.48 17.78 2.61
C SER A 305 -30.01 17.66 2.54
N ASP A 306 -30.60 17.78 1.35
CA ASP A 306 -32.03 17.66 1.12
C ASP A 306 -32.53 16.21 1.02
N LEU A 307 -31.63 15.23 0.99
CA LEU A 307 -31.91 13.80 1.01
C LEU A 307 -31.77 13.19 2.41
N ALA A 308 -31.54 14.02 3.45
CA ALA A 308 -31.37 13.57 4.82
C ALA A 308 -32.52 12.66 5.29
N GLY A 309 -32.15 11.48 5.79
CA GLY A 309 -33.07 10.45 6.27
C GLY A 309 -33.57 9.46 5.21
N ASN A 310 -33.19 9.63 3.94
CA ASN A 310 -33.45 8.66 2.88
C ASN A 310 -32.27 7.69 2.71
N GLU A 311 -32.55 6.47 2.23
CA GLU A 311 -31.50 5.54 1.78
C GLU A 311 -31.21 5.79 0.31
N ILE A 312 -29.94 5.90 -0.07
CA ILE A 312 -29.55 6.18 -1.45
C ILE A 312 -28.53 5.19 -1.99
N VAL A 313 -28.51 5.06 -3.31
CA VAL A 313 -27.42 4.45 -4.10
C VAL A 313 -26.89 5.51 -5.05
N VAL A 314 -25.58 5.68 -5.09
CA VAL A 314 -24.90 6.59 -6.03
C VAL A 314 -24.36 5.75 -7.19
N ARG A 315 -24.64 6.16 -8.42
CA ARG A 315 -24.21 5.49 -9.65
C ARG A 315 -23.24 6.36 -10.42
N PHE A 316 -22.08 5.79 -10.73
CA PHE A 316 -21.17 6.27 -11.76
C PHE A 316 -21.54 5.57 -13.06
N ARG A 317 -21.93 6.34 -14.08
CA ARG A 317 -22.34 5.82 -15.38
C ARG A 317 -21.41 6.35 -16.46
N LEU A 318 -20.68 5.46 -17.13
CA LEU A 318 -19.92 5.78 -18.33
C LEU A 318 -20.68 5.29 -19.56
N ALA A 319 -20.87 6.15 -20.55
CA ALA A 319 -21.49 5.78 -21.80
C ALA A 319 -20.62 6.24 -22.97
N THR A 320 -20.38 5.34 -23.92
CA THR A 320 -19.52 5.56 -25.09
C THR A 320 -20.33 5.47 -26.39
N ASP A 321 -19.81 6.06 -27.45
CA ASP A 321 -20.42 6.15 -28.76
C ASP A 321 -19.91 5.06 -29.73
N SER A 322 -20.29 5.12 -31.00
CA SER A 322 -19.93 4.13 -32.03
C SER A 322 -18.55 4.28 -32.69
N SER A 323 -17.71 5.23 -32.28
CA SER A 323 -16.45 5.60 -32.93
C SER A 323 -15.48 6.26 -31.95
N VAL A 324 -14.18 6.22 -32.27
CA VAL A 324 -13.09 6.81 -31.45
C VAL A 324 -13.00 6.22 -30.03
N SER A 325 -11.80 6.15 -29.48
CA SER A 325 -11.59 5.65 -28.12
C SER A 325 -10.56 6.52 -27.46
N ALA A 326 -10.79 6.90 -26.22
CA ALA A 326 -9.77 7.50 -25.37
C ALA A 326 -9.31 6.49 -24.30
N GLU A 327 -8.88 7.00 -23.14
CA GLU A 327 -8.39 6.16 -22.06
C GLU A 327 -9.55 5.58 -21.25
N GLY A 328 -10.37 6.44 -20.65
CA GLY A 328 -11.43 6.00 -19.74
C GLY A 328 -11.61 6.90 -18.53
N TRP A 329 -12.23 6.33 -17.50
CA TRP A 329 -12.61 7.03 -16.27
C TRP A 329 -12.23 6.21 -15.04
N TYR A 330 -11.40 6.81 -14.18
CA TYR A 330 -11.00 6.33 -12.86
C TYR A 330 -11.84 6.97 -11.77
N VAL A 331 -12.28 6.20 -10.78
CA VAL A 331 -12.99 6.66 -9.58
C VAL A 331 -12.32 6.05 -8.36
N ASP A 332 -12.04 6.88 -7.36
CA ASP A 332 -11.32 6.52 -6.15
C ASP A 332 -11.76 7.39 -4.96
N ASP A 333 -11.38 7.00 -3.74
CA ASP A 333 -11.56 7.75 -2.48
C ASP A 333 -12.96 8.34 -2.29
N ILE A 334 -13.91 7.47 -1.96
CA ILE A 334 -15.28 7.88 -1.65
C ILE A 334 -15.37 8.37 -0.21
N ALA A 335 -16.04 9.49 0.00
CA ALA A 335 -16.28 10.05 1.32
C ALA A 335 -17.71 10.57 1.45
N VAL A 336 -18.38 10.19 2.54
CA VAL A 336 -19.67 10.77 2.96
C VAL A 336 -19.47 11.42 4.32
N GLY A 337 -19.43 12.74 4.35
CA GLY A 337 -19.34 13.50 5.60
C GLY A 337 -20.62 14.23 5.94
N THR A 338 -20.56 14.97 7.05
CA THR A 338 -21.67 15.81 7.51
C THR A 338 -21.20 17.25 7.74
N GLY A 339 -22.06 18.05 8.35
CA GLY A 339 -21.75 19.42 8.73
C GLY A 339 -22.02 20.44 7.63
N SER A 340 -22.42 21.65 8.06
CA SER A 340 -22.65 22.76 7.16
C SER A 340 -21.34 23.51 6.91
N TRP A 341 -20.92 23.60 5.64
CA TRP A 341 -19.85 24.51 5.24
C TRP A 341 -20.24 25.96 5.56
N GLN A 342 -19.45 26.63 6.39
CA GLN A 342 -19.60 28.04 6.75
C GLN A 342 -18.49 28.86 6.10
N SER A 343 -18.85 29.92 5.38
CA SER A 343 -17.84 30.83 4.84
C SER A 343 -17.19 31.63 5.95
N VAL A 344 -15.87 31.48 6.11
CA VAL A 344 -15.05 32.24 7.06
C VAL A 344 -14.36 33.41 6.39
N VAL A 345 -14.11 33.29 5.08
CA VAL A 345 -13.70 34.38 4.18
C VAL A 345 -14.55 34.28 2.93
N GLU A 346 -15.32 35.33 2.64
CA GLU A 346 -16.17 35.38 1.44
C GLU A 346 -15.38 35.68 0.15
N ALA A 347 -14.30 36.47 0.25
CA ALA A 347 -13.36 36.75 -0.83
C ALA A 347 -12.07 37.37 -0.27
N THR A 348 -10.91 36.86 -0.67
CA THR A 348 -9.61 37.49 -0.43
C THR A 348 -9.33 38.63 -1.41
N GLU A 349 -8.28 39.41 -1.16
CA GLU A 349 -7.70 40.26 -2.20
C GLU A 349 -7.11 39.39 -3.33
N PRO A 350 -7.08 39.87 -4.59
CA PRO A 350 -6.49 39.15 -5.71
C PRO A 350 -5.03 38.72 -5.46
N GLY A 351 -4.69 37.48 -5.81
CA GLY A 351 -3.34 36.93 -5.65
C GLY A 351 -2.95 36.57 -4.21
N THR A 352 -3.92 36.49 -3.29
CA THR A 352 -3.68 35.97 -1.93
C THR A 352 -3.36 34.49 -1.99
N SER A 353 -2.29 34.05 -1.31
CA SER A 353 -1.83 32.65 -1.25
C SER A 353 -1.70 32.11 0.18
N SER A 354 -2.12 32.89 1.18
CA SER A 354 -2.15 32.42 2.57
C SER A 354 -3.19 33.18 3.42
N LEU A 355 -3.68 32.50 4.45
CA LEU A 355 -4.56 33.05 5.47
C LEU A 355 -4.14 32.52 6.86
N SER A 356 -3.85 33.43 7.79
CA SER A 356 -3.74 33.07 9.21
C SER A 356 -5.10 33.27 9.90
N TRP A 357 -5.59 32.23 10.55
CA TRP A 357 -6.84 32.26 11.29
C TRP A 357 -6.69 31.58 12.66
N THR A 358 -7.24 32.21 13.69
CA THR A 358 -7.35 31.57 15.02
C THR A 358 -8.56 30.65 15.02
N LEU A 359 -8.33 29.36 15.17
CA LEU A 359 -9.40 28.36 15.12
C LEU A 359 -10.38 28.57 16.28
N PRO A 360 -11.70 28.55 16.03
CA PRO A 360 -12.68 28.51 17.10
C PRO A 360 -12.55 27.18 17.85
N ARG A 361 -12.86 27.19 19.16
CA ARG A 361 -13.11 25.93 19.88
C ARG A 361 -14.32 25.25 19.24
N ILE A 362 -14.14 24.04 18.74
CA ILE A 362 -15.20 23.17 18.24
C ILE A 362 -15.35 21.96 19.16
N GLN A 363 -16.48 21.27 19.08
CA GLN A 363 -16.76 20.02 19.81
C GLN A 363 -16.86 18.89 18.77
N ALA A 364 -15.75 18.56 18.13
CA ALA A 364 -15.70 17.56 17.07
C ALA A 364 -14.29 16.99 16.88
N ASP A 365 -14.23 15.74 16.43
CA ASP A 365 -12.98 14.98 16.24
C ASP A 365 -12.15 15.46 15.03
N ALA A 366 -12.77 16.14 14.05
CA ALA A 366 -12.02 16.91 13.05
C ALA A 366 -12.84 18.05 12.43
N ALA A 367 -12.12 19.02 11.87
CA ALA A 367 -12.70 20.08 11.05
C ALA A 367 -11.87 20.41 9.82
N CYS A 368 -12.56 20.68 8.72
CA CYS A 368 -11.96 20.86 7.40
C CYS A 368 -12.11 22.28 6.89
N PHE A 369 -11.22 22.61 5.96
CA PHE A 369 -11.34 23.80 5.15
C PHE A 369 -11.44 23.44 3.70
N ARG A 370 -12.17 24.26 2.95
CA ARG A 370 -12.10 24.25 1.50
C ARG A 370 -11.84 25.66 1.03
N ILE A 371 -11.06 25.77 -0.03
CA ILE A 371 -10.77 27.02 -0.70
C ILE A 371 -11.53 27.02 -2.01
N ARG A 372 -12.37 28.04 -2.20
CA ARG A 372 -13.04 28.31 -3.46
C ARG A 372 -12.36 29.44 -4.19
N ALA A 373 -11.87 29.20 -5.39
CA ALA A 373 -11.29 30.24 -6.20
C ALA A 373 -12.35 30.87 -7.13
N THR A 374 -12.29 32.18 -7.31
CA THR A 374 -13.08 32.92 -8.29
C THR A 374 -12.12 33.80 -9.09
N ASP A 375 -12.06 33.59 -10.41
CA ASP A 375 -11.33 34.47 -11.33
C ASP A 375 -12.31 35.26 -12.21
N GLN A 376 -12.09 36.58 -12.35
CA GLN A 376 -13.02 37.54 -12.98
C GLN A 376 -13.23 37.31 -14.49
N GLY A 377 -12.53 36.35 -15.10
CA GLY A 377 -12.62 35.98 -16.51
C GLY A 377 -13.63 34.89 -16.86
N CYS A 378 -14.15 34.13 -15.89
CA CYS A 378 -14.94 32.91 -16.14
C CYS A 378 -16.36 33.01 -15.54
N PRO A 379 -17.45 32.81 -16.30
CA PRO A 379 -18.79 32.66 -15.73
C PRO A 379 -18.95 31.27 -15.05
N ALA A 380 -19.28 31.27 -13.76
CA ALA A 380 -19.03 30.19 -12.77
C ALA A 380 -20.12 29.08 -12.66
N PRO A 381 -20.02 28.07 -11.74
CA PRO A 381 -19.88 28.29 -10.29
C PRO A 381 -18.65 27.62 -9.63
N ASP A 382 -17.86 28.47 -8.97
CA ASP A 382 -17.05 28.27 -7.76
C ASP A 382 -16.50 26.87 -7.48
N PHE A 383 -15.22 26.69 -7.79
CA PHE A 383 -14.37 25.51 -7.56
C PHE A 383 -14.14 25.24 -6.07
N THR A 384 -13.83 24.00 -5.64
CA THR A 384 -13.36 23.70 -4.27
C THR A 384 -12.20 22.72 -4.32
N THR A 385 -11.00 23.12 -3.89
CA THR A 385 -10.09 22.15 -3.26
C THR A 385 -10.54 22.04 -1.82
N SER A 386 -10.87 20.83 -1.38
CA SER A 386 -10.99 20.54 0.03
C SER A 386 -9.64 20.02 0.52
N GLY A 387 -9.08 20.66 1.54
CA GLY A 387 -7.99 20.08 2.30
C GLY A 387 -8.61 19.42 3.52
N LEU A 388 -8.46 18.10 3.66
CA LEU A 388 -8.81 17.43 4.89
C LEU A 388 -7.81 17.88 5.97
N PHE A 389 -8.29 18.67 6.93
CA PHE A 389 -7.54 18.98 8.13
C PHE A 389 -8.08 18.11 9.26
N ALA A 390 -7.22 17.30 9.86
CA ALA A 390 -7.55 16.60 11.09
C ALA A 390 -7.32 17.55 12.27
N ILE A 391 -8.16 18.57 12.44
CA ILE A 391 -8.16 19.33 13.70
C ILE A 391 -8.81 18.45 14.76
N MET A 392 -8.04 17.55 15.35
CA MET A 392 -8.50 16.79 16.51
C MET A 392 -8.62 17.76 17.68
N THR A 393 -9.82 18.30 17.90
CA THR A 393 -10.11 19.00 19.15
C THR A 393 -10.84 18.04 20.07
N ASP A 394 -10.09 17.55 21.04
CA ASP A 394 -10.54 17.17 22.37
C ASP A 394 -12.00 17.52 22.68
N ASP A 395 -12.83 16.50 22.96
CA ASP A 395 -14.21 16.65 23.43
C ASP A 395 -14.30 17.22 24.87
N GLY A 396 -13.13 17.47 25.47
CA GLY A 396 -12.88 17.96 26.81
C GLY A 396 -12.73 16.85 27.84
N THR A 397 -12.64 15.59 27.40
CA THR A 397 -12.49 14.46 28.31
C THR A 397 -11.05 14.39 28.83
N ASP A 398 -10.98 14.38 30.15
CA ASP A 398 -9.76 14.32 30.96
C ASP A 398 -10.13 13.33 32.07
N THR A 399 -9.88 12.06 31.78
CA THR A 399 -10.36 10.89 32.52
C THR A 399 -9.74 10.84 33.90
N ASP A 400 -8.48 11.25 34.02
CA ASP A 400 -7.73 11.19 35.25
C ASP A 400 -7.64 12.53 36.01
N GLY A 401 -8.03 13.63 35.36
CA GLY A 401 -8.16 14.96 35.93
C GLY A 401 -6.84 15.71 36.10
N ASP A 402 -5.81 15.37 35.34
CA ASP A 402 -4.47 15.96 35.45
C ASP A 402 -4.32 17.29 34.68
N GLY A 403 -5.29 17.61 33.82
CA GLY A 403 -5.36 18.83 33.02
C GLY A 403 -4.83 18.68 31.59
N VAL A 404 -4.41 17.47 31.19
CA VAL A 404 -4.13 17.04 29.83
C VAL A 404 -5.34 16.22 29.36
N PRO A 405 -5.99 16.56 28.24
CA PRO A 405 -7.12 15.78 27.76
C PRO A 405 -6.68 14.42 27.22
N ASP A 406 -7.51 13.38 27.35
CA ASP A 406 -7.21 11.97 27.02
C ASP A 406 -6.57 11.78 25.65
N LEU A 407 -6.97 12.61 24.68
CA LEU A 407 -6.46 12.53 23.33
C LEU A 407 -4.98 12.95 23.21
N PHE A 408 -4.53 13.86 24.07
CA PHE A 408 -3.16 14.36 24.13
C PHE A 408 -2.40 13.81 25.33
N ASP A 409 -3.05 12.96 26.11
CA ASP A 409 -2.51 12.36 27.31
C ASP A 409 -1.82 11.04 26.94
N ASN A 410 -0.50 10.99 27.13
CA ASN A 410 0.27 9.76 26.96
C ASN A 410 0.03 8.75 28.10
N CYS A 411 -0.76 9.11 29.12
CA CYS A 411 -1.27 8.21 30.15
C CYS A 411 -2.74 8.53 30.55
N PRO A 412 -3.74 8.30 29.68
CA PRO A 412 -5.13 8.79 29.88
C PRO A 412 -5.85 8.37 31.19
N GLU A 413 -5.31 7.39 31.91
CA GLU A 413 -5.89 6.84 33.14
C GLU A 413 -5.01 7.13 34.38
N VAL A 414 -3.82 7.74 34.20
CA VAL A 414 -2.81 7.90 35.25
C VAL A 414 -2.22 9.33 35.23
N PRO A 415 -2.55 10.18 36.23
CA PRO A 415 -2.21 11.61 36.19
C PRO A 415 -0.72 11.92 36.03
N ASN A 416 -0.35 12.55 34.91
CA ASN A 416 1.00 13.03 34.58
C ASN A 416 0.97 14.33 33.75
N SER A 417 0.57 15.42 34.40
CA SER A 417 0.45 16.76 33.76
C SER A 417 1.73 17.32 33.11
N ASP A 418 2.89 16.70 33.33
CA ASP A 418 4.16 17.02 32.68
C ASP A 418 4.45 16.22 31.41
N GLN A 419 3.67 15.16 31.15
CA GLN A 419 3.69 14.34 29.94
C GLN A 419 5.12 13.84 29.62
N ALA A 420 5.85 13.44 30.66
CA ALA A 420 7.17 12.87 30.50
C ALA A 420 7.05 11.52 29.79
N ASP A 421 7.90 11.32 28.80
CA ASP A 421 8.04 10.14 27.96
C ASP A 421 9.54 10.02 27.66
N GLY A 422 10.19 9.05 28.30
CA GLY A 422 11.64 8.91 28.33
C GLY A 422 12.23 8.33 27.05
N ASP A 423 11.48 7.50 26.35
CA ASP A 423 11.93 6.74 25.17
C ASP A 423 11.18 7.08 23.87
N ASP A 424 10.28 8.08 23.92
CA ASP A 424 9.54 8.68 22.81
C ASP A 424 8.62 7.66 22.08
N ASP A 425 8.04 6.71 22.80
CA ASP A 425 7.17 5.66 22.24
C ASP A 425 5.68 6.03 22.23
N GLY A 426 5.31 7.14 22.88
CA GLY A 426 3.94 7.63 23.00
C GLY A 426 3.19 7.20 24.27
N VAL A 427 3.82 6.44 25.16
CA VAL A 427 3.33 6.05 26.49
C VAL A 427 4.11 6.83 27.55
N GLY A 428 3.42 7.45 28.50
CA GLY A 428 4.11 8.28 29.49
C GLY A 428 4.83 7.47 30.58
N ASP A 429 5.93 8.02 31.11
CA ASP A 429 6.81 7.42 32.14
C ASP A 429 6.06 6.81 33.35
N VAL A 430 4.87 7.32 33.67
CA VAL A 430 4.09 6.90 34.84
C VAL A 430 3.21 5.68 34.58
N CYS A 431 2.91 5.39 33.32
CA CYS A 431 2.08 4.27 32.89
C CYS A 431 2.81 3.30 31.95
N ASP A 432 4.06 3.61 31.62
CA ASP A 432 4.96 2.77 30.85
C ASP A 432 5.57 1.64 31.71
N ASN A 433 5.36 0.39 31.28
CA ASN A 433 5.93 -0.81 31.88
C ASN A 433 7.37 -1.10 31.42
N CYS A 434 7.91 -0.32 30.48
CA CYS A 434 9.30 -0.30 30.04
C CYS A 434 9.85 1.13 29.77
N PRO A 435 10.00 2.00 30.79
CA PRO A 435 10.34 3.44 30.65
C PRO A 435 11.64 3.83 29.92
N GLU A 436 12.44 2.87 29.49
CA GLU A 436 13.69 3.09 28.76
C GLU A 436 13.72 2.34 27.40
N VAL A 437 12.67 1.61 27.05
CA VAL A 437 12.59 0.73 25.87
C VAL A 437 11.22 0.85 25.19
N ALA A 438 11.20 1.59 24.08
CA ALA A 438 9.99 1.89 23.34
C ALA A 438 9.13 0.65 23.02
N ASN A 439 7.92 0.61 23.56
CA ASN A 439 6.97 -0.49 23.48
C ASN A 439 5.51 -0.02 23.60
N SER A 440 5.06 0.83 22.67
CA SER A 440 3.68 1.36 22.60
C SER A 440 2.51 0.37 22.78
N GLY A 441 2.75 -0.95 22.60
CA GLY A 441 1.78 -2.01 22.87
C GLY A 441 1.60 -2.40 24.34
N GLN A 442 2.59 -2.11 25.19
CA GLN A 442 2.59 -2.36 26.64
C GLN A 442 2.24 -3.81 27.04
N ASP A 443 2.68 -4.78 26.22
CA ASP A 443 2.52 -6.20 26.50
C ASP A 443 3.29 -6.61 27.78
N ASN A 444 2.71 -7.52 28.56
CA ASN A 444 3.24 -8.05 29.82
C ASN A 444 2.53 -9.39 30.10
N ASP A 445 3.07 -10.46 29.50
CA ASP A 445 2.40 -11.76 29.40
C ASP A 445 2.30 -12.51 30.74
N ASP A 446 3.28 -12.32 31.64
CA ASP A 446 3.34 -12.98 32.93
C ASP A 446 2.79 -12.15 34.11
N GLY A 447 2.53 -10.86 33.88
CA GLY A 447 1.97 -9.91 34.83
C GLY A 447 2.93 -9.43 35.92
N ASP A 448 4.24 -9.44 35.65
CA ASP A 448 5.27 -8.94 36.53
C ASP A 448 5.43 -7.39 36.46
N ASP A 449 6.45 -6.80 37.09
CA ASP A 449 6.61 -5.33 37.12
C ASP A 449 7.22 -4.75 35.81
N TYR A 450 7.63 -5.60 34.87
CA TYR A 450 8.32 -5.26 33.62
C TYR A 450 7.48 -5.71 32.42
N GLY A 451 7.43 -4.89 31.36
CA GLY A 451 6.81 -5.32 30.10
C GLY A 451 7.71 -6.27 29.31
N ASP A 452 7.12 -7.05 28.40
CA ASP A 452 7.83 -8.08 27.62
C ASP A 452 9.06 -7.52 26.87
N ALA A 453 9.03 -6.24 26.51
CA ALA A 453 10.11 -5.56 25.79
C ALA A 453 11.38 -5.34 26.63
N CYS A 454 11.24 -5.27 27.95
CA CYS A 454 12.32 -5.01 28.90
C CYS A 454 12.45 -6.10 29.98
N ASP A 455 11.71 -7.20 29.84
CA ASP A 455 11.77 -8.37 30.71
C ASP A 455 12.74 -9.42 30.14
N ASN A 456 13.71 -9.84 30.94
CA ASN A 456 14.64 -10.91 30.59
C ASN A 456 14.06 -12.33 30.75
N CYS A 457 12.80 -12.48 31.20
CA CYS A 457 12.02 -13.71 31.20
C CYS A 457 10.51 -13.46 30.94
N PRO A 458 10.08 -13.05 29.73
CA PRO A 458 8.71 -12.57 29.43
C PRO A 458 7.55 -13.52 29.80
N ASP A 459 7.84 -14.83 29.88
CA ASP A 459 6.86 -15.86 30.19
C ASP A 459 6.89 -16.31 31.67
N ILE A 460 7.81 -15.79 32.49
CA ILE A 460 8.10 -16.26 33.85
C ILE A 460 8.34 -15.09 34.83
N PHE A 461 7.32 -14.84 35.66
CA PHE A 461 7.31 -13.78 36.67
C PHE A 461 8.62 -13.67 37.47
N ASN A 462 9.34 -12.55 37.32
CA ASN A 462 10.67 -12.39 37.88
C ASN A 462 11.09 -10.92 38.15
N ASN A 463 10.32 -10.14 38.93
CA ASN A 463 10.59 -8.72 39.26
C ASN A 463 12.02 -8.34 39.75
N THR A 464 12.88 -9.30 40.07
CA THR A 464 14.30 -9.02 40.37
C THR A 464 15.15 -8.79 39.13
N GLN A 465 14.72 -9.24 37.95
CA GLN A 465 15.45 -9.17 36.68
C GLN A 465 16.91 -9.61 36.86
N ALA A 466 17.11 -10.68 37.63
CA ALA A 466 18.45 -11.20 37.90
C ALA A 466 18.95 -11.91 36.65
N ASP A 467 20.18 -11.62 36.27
CA ASP A 467 20.86 -12.21 35.11
C ASP A 467 22.34 -12.37 35.52
N GLY A 468 22.68 -13.57 35.98
CA GLY A 468 23.94 -13.87 36.64
C GLY A 468 25.15 -13.82 35.71
N ASP A 469 24.96 -14.17 34.44
CA ASP A 469 26.02 -14.27 33.44
C ASP A 469 25.97 -13.20 32.34
N GLY A 470 24.88 -12.43 32.27
CA GLY A 470 24.72 -11.25 31.43
C GLY A 470 24.41 -11.59 29.97
N ASP A 471 23.74 -12.71 29.72
CA ASP A 471 23.43 -13.19 28.38
C ASP A 471 22.09 -12.71 27.82
N GLY A 472 21.24 -12.13 28.68
CA GLY A 472 19.92 -11.60 28.35
C GLY A 472 18.76 -12.53 28.69
N ALA A 473 19.00 -13.78 29.10
CA ALA A 473 18.03 -14.65 29.75
C ALA A 473 18.16 -14.49 31.27
N GLY A 474 17.06 -14.20 31.97
CA GLY A 474 17.12 -14.04 33.41
C GLY A 474 17.33 -15.37 34.15
N ASP A 475 17.93 -15.33 35.34
CA ASP A 475 18.15 -16.48 36.24
C ASP A 475 16.87 -17.34 36.49
N ALA A 476 15.68 -16.77 36.26
CA ALA A 476 14.40 -17.45 36.43
C ALA A 476 14.04 -18.38 35.26
N CYS A 477 14.54 -18.08 34.05
CA CYS A 477 14.26 -18.79 32.81
C CYS A 477 15.52 -19.31 32.10
N ASP A 478 16.71 -18.98 32.60
CA ASP A 478 17.99 -19.41 32.05
C ASP A 478 18.27 -20.90 32.36
N ASN A 479 18.37 -21.71 31.30
CA ASN A 479 18.68 -23.14 31.37
C ASN A 479 20.19 -23.43 31.58
N CYS A 480 21.03 -22.39 31.65
CA CYS A 480 22.47 -22.47 31.92
C CYS A 480 23.00 -21.31 32.80
N LEU A 481 22.36 -21.03 33.95
CA LEU A 481 22.64 -20.01 35.00
C LEU A 481 24.03 -19.35 35.19
N GLY A 482 25.13 -19.94 34.73
CA GLY A 482 26.47 -19.37 34.82
C GLY A 482 27.28 -19.41 33.53
N ILE A 483 26.66 -19.76 32.40
CA ILE A 483 27.28 -19.90 31.09
C ILE A 483 26.38 -19.26 30.04
N SER A 484 26.79 -18.07 29.60
CA SER A 484 26.07 -17.29 28.60
C SER A 484 25.70 -18.12 27.36
N ASN A 485 24.40 -18.26 27.14
CA ASN A 485 23.76 -18.91 26.01
C ASN A 485 22.45 -18.19 25.63
N PRO A 486 22.53 -17.00 24.99
CA PRO A 486 21.36 -16.19 24.68
C PRO A 486 20.28 -16.86 23.81
N ASP A 487 20.59 -17.97 23.14
CA ASP A 487 19.65 -18.74 22.33
C ASP A 487 18.86 -19.78 23.13
N GLN A 488 19.27 -20.04 24.39
CA GLN A 488 18.62 -20.96 25.33
C GLN A 488 18.32 -22.33 24.70
N ALA A 489 19.22 -22.79 23.82
CA ALA A 489 19.08 -24.08 23.14
C ALA A 489 19.12 -25.23 24.16
N ASP A 490 18.19 -26.18 23.99
CA ASP A 490 18.05 -27.41 24.79
C ASP A 490 17.57 -28.51 23.82
N THR A 491 18.53 -29.19 23.20
CA THR A 491 18.31 -30.07 22.05
C THR A 491 17.55 -31.34 22.43
N ASP A 492 17.74 -31.86 23.64
CA ASP A 492 17.09 -33.08 24.11
C ASP A 492 15.89 -32.84 25.06
N GLY A 493 15.70 -31.60 25.53
CA GLY A 493 14.55 -31.15 26.30
C GLY A 493 14.59 -31.56 27.77
N GLU A 494 15.77 -31.78 28.35
CA GLU A 494 15.89 -32.12 29.78
C GLU A 494 15.88 -30.90 30.72
N GLY A 495 15.94 -29.69 30.16
CA GLY A 495 15.92 -28.43 30.89
C GLY A 495 17.29 -27.92 31.31
N LEU A 496 18.37 -28.59 30.88
CA LEU A 496 19.74 -28.10 30.93
C LEU A 496 20.13 -27.69 29.50
N GLY A 497 20.65 -26.48 29.30
CA GLY A 497 20.93 -26.01 27.94
C GLY A 497 22.18 -26.65 27.33
N ASP A 498 22.22 -26.68 25.99
CA ASP A 498 23.31 -27.26 25.19
C ASP A 498 24.70 -26.67 25.54
N ALA A 499 24.74 -25.45 26.09
CA ALA A 499 25.97 -24.76 26.47
C ALA A 499 26.59 -25.29 27.78
N CYS A 500 25.78 -25.89 28.65
CA CYS A 500 26.19 -26.41 29.95
C CYS A 500 25.92 -27.91 30.13
N ASP A 501 25.41 -28.56 29.09
CA ASP A 501 25.18 -29.99 28.99
C ASP A 501 26.42 -30.71 28.40
N ASN A 502 26.93 -31.73 29.10
CA ASN A 502 28.02 -32.58 28.63
C ASN A 502 27.56 -33.71 27.68
N CYS A 503 26.26 -33.84 27.41
CA CYS A 503 25.67 -34.70 26.38
C CYS A 503 24.47 -34.05 25.63
N PRO A 504 24.66 -32.96 24.85
CA PRO A 504 23.56 -32.17 24.26
C PRO A 504 22.53 -32.92 23.39
N GLU A 505 22.84 -34.11 22.90
CA GLU A 505 21.92 -34.91 22.08
C GLU A 505 21.22 -36.03 22.88
N VAL A 506 21.57 -36.25 24.15
CA VAL A 506 21.13 -37.39 24.96
C VAL A 506 20.93 -37.02 26.42
N ALA A 507 19.65 -36.93 26.80
CA ALA A 507 19.26 -36.59 28.17
C ALA A 507 19.97 -37.42 29.24
N ASN A 508 20.71 -36.72 30.09
CA ASN A 508 21.48 -37.18 31.22
C ASN A 508 21.45 -36.16 32.39
N ASP A 509 20.27 -35.89 32.94
CA ASP A 509 19.98 -35.06 34.15
C ASP A 509 21.07 -35.01 35.26
N ASP A 510 21.85 -36.09 35.47
CA ASP A 510 22.88 -36.16 36.51
C ASP A 510 24.25 -35.62 36.10
N GLN A 511 24.45 -35.32 34.80
CA GLN A 511 25.65 -34.76 34.20
C GLN A 511 26.92 -35.52 34.64
N ALA A 512 26.80 -36.84 34.77
CA ALA A 512 27.91 -37.70 35.16
C ALA A 512 28.98 -37.72 34.06
N ASP A 513 30.24 -37.55 34.46
CA ASP A 513 31.44 -37.62 33.63
C ASP A 513 32.48 -38.41 34.43
N GLY A 514 32.63 -39.70 34.11
CA GLY A 514 33.38 -40.66 34.91
C GLY A 514 34.89 -40.50 34.83
N ASP A 515 35.41 -39.96 33.74
CA ASP A 515 36.84 -39.82 33.46
C ASP A 515 37.33 -38.38 33.26
N ASP A 516 36.44 -37.40 33.44
CA ASP A 516 36.68 -35.95 33.44
C ASP A 516 37.18 -35.43 32.08
N ASP A 517 36.68 -35.96 30.97
CA ASP A 517 37.08 -35.59 29.60
C ASP A 517 36.14 -34.57 28.91
N GLY A 518 35.00 -34.30 29.54
CA GLY A 518 33.99 -33.34 29.08
C GLY A 518 32.85 -33.95 28.26
N ALA A 519 32.91 -35.22 27.88
CA ALA A 519 31.76 -35.98 27.39
C ALA A 519 31.08 -36.71 28.56
N GLY A 520 29.77 -36.59 28.70
CA GLY A 520 29.07 -37.28 29.77
C GLY A 520 28.98 -38.80 29.54
N ASP A 521 28.88 -39.58 30.63
CA ASP A 521 28.79 -41.05 30.62
C ASP A 521 27.69 -41.59 29.67
N ALA A 522 26.67 -40.79 29.37
CA ALA A 522 25.55 -41.15 28.51
C ALA A 522 25.89 -41.11 27.00
N CYS A 523 26.85 -40.28 26.61
CA CYS A 523 27.25 -40.04 25.22
C CYS A 523 28.75 -40.33 24.96
N ASP A 524 29.52 -40.63 26.01
CA ASP A 524 30.93 -40.99 25.91
C ASP A 524 31.13 -42.39 25.29
N ASN A 525 31.87 -42.45 24.20
CA ASN A 525 32.24 -43.69 23.51
C ASN A 525 33.44 -44.42 24.14
N CYS A 526 34.06 -43.85 25.18
CA CYS A 526 35.05 -44.47 26.06
C CYS A 526 34.88 -44.08 27.56
N PRO A 527 33.80 -44.48 28.26
CA PRO A 527 33.43 -44.05 29.64
C PRO A 527 34.44 -44.26 30.79
N GLU A 528 35.59 -44.88 30.52
CA GLU A 528 36.64 -45.12 31.52
C GLU A 528 37.99 -44.51 31.09
N VAL A 529 38.09 -43.90 29.91
CA VAL A 529 39.35 -43.44 29.31
C VAL A 529 39.17 -42.14 28.52
N ALA A 530 39.53 -41.04 29.17
CA ALA A 530 39.42 -39.69 28.62
C ALA A 530 39.87 -39.54 27.16
N ASN A 531 38.95 -39.04 26.33
CA ASN A 531 39.08 -38.76 24.92
C ASN A 531 38.13 -37.63 24.49
N ASP A 532 38.47 -36.38 24.87
CA ASP A 532 37.67 -35.17 24.60
C ASP A 532 37.20 -34.99 23.14
N ASP A 533 37.86 -35.62 22.16
CA ASP A 533 37.51 -35.52 20.73
C ASP A 533 36.49 -36.57 20.26
N GLN A 534 36.17 -37.56 21.12
CA GLN A 534 35.21 -38.63 20.88
C GLN A 534 35.41 -39.31 19.52
N ALA A 535 36.67 -39.40 19.03
CA ALA A 535 36.98 -39.96 17.73
C ALA A 535 36.63 -41.45 17.67
N ASP A 536 35.92 -41.86 16.62
CA ASP A 536 35.56 -43.25 16.30
C ASP A 536 35.90 -43.49 14.83
N GLY A 537 37.08 -44.06 14.57
CA GLY A 537 37.65 -44.18 13.24
C GLY A 537 36.97 -45.20 12.33
N ASP A 538 36.24 -46.16 12.91
CA ASP A 538 35.58 -47.24 12.18
C ASP A 538 34.06 -47.31 12.35
N ASP A 539 33.47 -46.35 13.07
CA ASP A 539 32.04 -46.12 13.29
C ASP A 539 31.35 -47.30 14.00
N ASP A 540 32.01 -47.91 14.99
CA ASP A 540 31.48 -49.06 15.73
C ASP A 540 30.84 -48.70 17.08
N GLY A 541 31.00 -47.44 17.52
CA GLY A 541 30.49 -46.91 18.79
C GLY A 541 31.47 -47.04 19.96
N VAL A 542 32.72 -47.43 19.72
CA VAL A 542 33.82 -47.46 20.69
C VAL A 542 34.88 -46.46 20.22
N GLY A 543 35.29 -45.54 21.09
CA GLY A 543 36.26 -44.52 20.70
C GLY A 543 37.67 -45.08 20.43
N ASP A 544 38.41 -44.42 19.52
CA ASP A 544 39.78 -44.77 19.11
C ASP A 544 40.73 -45.02 20.29
N THR A 545 40.51 -44.35 21.43
CA THR A 545 41.38 -44.46 22.61
C THR A 545 41.17 -45.78 23.37
N CYS A 546 39.96 -46.32 23.37
CA CYS A 546 39.60 -47.55 24.06
C CYS A 546 39.32 -48.73 23.11
N ASP A 547 39.36 -48.51 21.80
CA ASP A 547 39.17 -49.53 20.78
C ASP A 547 40.42 -50.41 20.58
N ASN A 548 40.26 -51.71 20.80
CA ASN A 548 41.29 -52.73 20.59
C ASN A 548 41.45 -53.16 19.11
N CYS A 549 40.71 -52.55 18.17
CA CYS A 549 40.74 -52.82 16.74
C CYS A 549 40.47 -51.61 15.81
N LEU A 550 41.10 -50.45 16.05
CA LEU A 550 41.07 -49.14 15.34
C LEU A 550 40.61 -49.01 13.86
N GLU A 551 40.69 -50.04 13.02
CA GLU A 551 40.29 -50.01 11.61
C GLU A 551 39.20 -51.05 11.26
N VAL A 552 38.70 -51.81 12.23
CA VAL A 552 37.83 -52.99 12.02
C VAL A 552 36.71 -53.03 13.06
N PRO A 553 35.46 -52.69 12.67
CA PRO A 553 34.36 -52.56 13.62
C PRO A 553 34.12 -53.81 14.46
N ASN A 554 34.17 -53.67 15.78
CA ASN A 554 33.96 -54.68 16.80
C ASN A 554 33.39 -54.11 18.12
N PRO A 555 32.11 -53.70 18.14
CA PRO A 555 31.51 -53.00 19.28
C PRO A 555 31.51 -53.79 20.61
N ASP A 556 31.74 -55.11 20.56
CA ASP A 556 31.80 -55.97 21.74
C ASP A 556 33.21 -56.11 22.33
N GLN A 557 34.22 -55.51 21.70
CA GLN A 557 35.61 -55.40 22.16
C GLN A 557 36.19 -56.73 22.65
N VAL A 558 35.79 -57.85 22.01
CA VAL A 558 36.19 -59.19 22.43
C VAL A 558 37.69 -59.40 22.20
N ASP A 559 38.44 -59.59 23.28
CA ASP A 559 39.85 -59.97 23.29
C ASP A 559 39.99 -61.33 24.00
N GLY A 560 40.18 -62.40 23.21
CA GLY A 560 40.12 -63.78 23.69
C GLY A 560 41.34 -64.23 24.49
N ASP A 561 42.51 -63.66 24.23
CA ASP A 561 43.77 -64.01 24.89
C ASP A 561 44.37 -62.89 25.75
N ALA A 562 43.67 -61.76 25.85
CA ALA A 562 43.95 -60.61 26.69
C ALA A 562 45.30 -59.94 26.37
N ASP A 563 45.67 -59.90 25.10
CA ASP A 563 46.91 -59.26 24.63
C ASP A 563 46.75 -57.78 24.23
N GLY A 564 45.51 -57.27 24.27
CA GLY A 564 45.15 -55.90 23.95
C GLY A 564 44.80 -55.67 22.48
N VAL A 565 44.77 -56.72 21.65
CA VAL A 565 44.31 -56.67 20.26
C VAL A 565 43.01 -57.45 20.13
N GLY A 566 41.96 -56.84 19.60
CA GLY A 566 40.66 -57.49 19.50
C GLY A 566 40.65 -58.66 18.52
N ALA A 567 39.76 -59.62 18.76
CA ALA A 567 39.57 -60.82 17.94
C ALA A 567 39.25 -60.50 16.46
N ALA A 568 38.74 -59.30 16.17
CA ALA A 568 38.37 -58.86 14.83
C ALA A 568 39.59 -58.51 13.96
N CYS A 569 40.66 -58.02 14.56
CA CYS A 569 41.88 -57.58 13.90
C CYS A 569 43.11 -58.42 14.28
N ASP A 570 42.99 -59.34 15.23
CA ASP A 570 44.02 -60.31 15.56
C ASP A 570 43.93 -61.61 14.73
N THR A 571 45.04 -61.93 14.07
CA THR A 571 45.20 -63.16 13.28
C THR A 571 45.58 -64.38 14.11
N ASN A 572 45.91 -64.19 15.38
CA ASN A 572 46.40 -65.23 16.27
C ASN A 572 45.48 -65.54 17.46
N ASP A 573 44.44 -64.72 17.66
CA ASP A 573 43.40 -64.94 18.65
C ASP A 573 42.68 -66.28 18.38
N ALA A 574 42.92 -67.23 19.27
CA ALA A 574 42.59 -68.63 19.07
C ALA A 574 41.07 -68.92 19.23
N CYS A 575 40.19 -67.92 19.21
CA CYS A 575 38.75 -68.06 19.37
C CYS A 575 37.86 -67.71 18.17
N ALA A 576 38.39 -67.34 16.99
CA ALA A 576 37.56 -67.12 15.79
C ALA A 576 36.93 -68.41 15.19
N ALA A 577 37.21 -69.61 15.73
CA ALA A 577 36.79 -70.88 15.13
C ALA A 577 35.62 -71.63 15.81
N ILE A 578 34.90 -71.04 16.79
CA ILE A 578 33.76 -71.73 17.45
C ILE A 578 32.41 -71.01 17.29
N SER A 579 32.36 -69.70 17.00
CA SER A 579 31.06 -68.98 16.85
C SER A 579 30.34 -69.27 15.51
N SER A 580 31.05 -69.69 14.46
CA SER A 580 30.45 -69.95 13.13
C SER A 580 29.69 -71.29 13.00
N ILE A 581 29.59 -72.08 14.07
CA ILE A 581 28.73 -73.28 14.12
C ILE A 581 27.65 -73.16 15.19
N THR A 582 26.77 -72.14 15.11
CA THR A 582 25.34 -72.30 15.44
C THR A 582 24.48 -71.07 15.10
N PRO A 583 23.90 -71.02 13.88
CA PRO A 583 22.59 -70.37 13.70
C PRO A 583 21.49 -71.33 13.21
N ALA A 584 21.77 -72.63 13.05
CA ALA A 584 20.80 -73.59 12.50
C ALA A 584 19.82 -74.21 13.53
N LEU A 585 19.88 -73.86 14.82
CA LEU A 585 19.08 -74.53 15.86
C LEU A 585 18.07 -73.65 16.61
N ARG A 586 17.90 -72.37 16.28
CA ARG A 586 16.99 -71.49 17.04
C ARG A 586 15.59 -71.27 16.49
N LYS A 587 15.18 -71.89 15.36
CA LYS A 587 13.78 -71.83 14.91
C LYS A 587 13.21 -73.19 14.49
N GLY A 588 12.46 -73.79 15.42
CA GLY A 588 11.28 -74.60 15.12
C GLY A 588 11.48 -76.04 14.65
N SER A 589 11.45 -77.01 15.58
CA SER A 589 10.43 -78.08 15.61
C SER A 589 10.84 -79.22 16.54
N VAL A 590 9.91 -79.65 17.38
CA VAL A 590 9.99 -80.78 18.34
C VAL A 590 10.28 -82.14 17.66
N ARG A 591 10.61 -82.17 16.36
CA ARG A 591 10.98 -83.39 15.61
C ARG A 591 12.49 -83.64 15.48
N ALA A 592 13.35 -82.67 15.80
CA ALA A 592 14.81 -82.85 15.67
C ALA A 592 15.48 -83.59 16.86
N LEU A 593 14.91 -83.51 18.08
CA LEU A 593 15.47 -84.22 19.26
C LEU A 593 15.34 -85.76 19.18
N ALA A 594 14.41 -86.27 18.37
CA ALA A 594 14.23 -87.72 18.18
C ALA A 594 15.27 -88.33 17.21
N LEU A 595 15.88 -87.52 16.34
CA LEU A 595 16.87 -87.98 15.37
C LEU A 595 18.31 -87.97 15.93
N LEU A 596 18.64 -87.02 16.82
CA LEU A 596 19.96 -87.00 17.48
C LEU A 596 20.16 -88.15 18.47
N SER A 597 19.09 -88.59 19.15
CA SER A 597 19.13 -89.74 20.08
C SER A 597 19.31 -91.09 19.35
N LEU A 598 18.85 -91.20 18.10
CA LEU A 598 19.09 -92.38 17.24
C LEU A 598 20.51 -92.40 16.67
N LEU A 599 21.10 -91.24 16.33
CA LEU A 599 22.46 -91.14 15.81
C LEU A 599 23.54 -91.40 16.88
N PHE A 600 23.33 -90.92 18.12
CA PHE A 600 24.23 -91.24 19.24
C PHE A 600 24.21 -92.72 19.63
N SER A 601 23.05 -93.38 19.50
CA SER A 601 22.92 -94.83 19.75
C SER A 601 23.64 -95.67 18.68
N ALA A 602 23.64 -95.23 17.42
CA ALA A 602 24.33 -95.92 16.32
C ALA A 602 25.86 -95.75 16.35
N LEU A 603 26.36 -94.61 16.84
CA LEU A 603 27.80 -94.36 16.98
C LEU A 603 28.42 -95.14 18.14
N PHE A 604 27.70 -95.24 19.28
CA PHE A 604 28.12 -96.06 20.42
C PHE A 604 28.15 -97.58 20.12
N LEU A 605 27.27 -98.08 19.24
CA LEU A 605 27.32 -99.49 18.80
C LEU A 605 28.46 -99.78 17.81
N ARG A 606 28.95 -98.79 17.05
CA ARG A 606 30.10 -98.97 16.13
C ARG A 606 31.45 -98.91 16.84
N LEU A 607 31.57 -98.13 17.92
CA LEU A 607 32.82 -98.04 18.70
C LEU A 607 33.00 -99.23 19.69
N ARG A 608 31.93 -99.95 20.05
CA ARG A 608 32.04 -101.18 20.87
C ARG A 608 32.44 -102.46 20.11
N ARG A 609 32.58 -102.42 18.78
CA ARG A 609 32.93 -103.60 17.95
C ARG A 609 34.38 -103.64 17.44
N ARG A 610 35.25 -102.69 17.85
CA ARG A 610 36.67 -102.66 17.46
C ARG A 610 37.66 -102.84 18.62
N SER A 611 37.19 -103.17 19.83
CA SER A 611 38.02 -103.54 20.99
C SER A 611 37.87 -105.01 21.40
N GLY A 612 37.75 -105.91 20.43
CA GLY A 612 37.63 -107.35 20.68
C GLY A 612 38.26 -108.22 19.59
N SER A 613 39.58 -108.21 19.51
CA SER A 613 40.47 -109.36 19.22
C SER A 613 41.92 -108.94 19.33
#